data_AF-A0A9P1CTR6-F1
#
_entry.id   AF-A0A9P1CTR6-F1
#
_cell.length_a   1.000
_cell.length_b   1.000
_cell.length_c   1.000
_cell.angle_alpha   90.00
_cell.angle_beta   90.00
_cell.angle_gamma   90.00
#
_symmetry.space_group_name_H-M   'P 1'
#
loop_
_entity.id
_entity.type
_entity.pdbx_description
1 polymer ?
#
loop_
_entity_poly.entity_id
_entity_poly.type
_entity_poly.pdbx_seq_one_letter_code
_entity_poly.pdbx_strand_id
1 'polypeptide(L)'
;MEAICMGCKDSSCSFEPLRLKRRELNDLDVLIEMKYCGVCHSDLHIAAGHMENVLGKVEYPCVPGHELAGVVKQIGSKVTKFSVGDHIGVGCMVDSCLECSKCMEGQEQKCSKQVGTYAGKDWSGRAQVPEREQTIGGYTNVMAGGPTGSRGIKTCPKWRFPYSHWELPSYPQNSWFINV
;
A
#
# COMPACT_ATOMS: atom_id res chain seq x y z
N MET A 1 -1.85 -0.86 16.84
CA MET A 1 -0.95 0.32 16.93
C MET A 1 -1.69 1.61 16.58
N GLU A 2 -1.36 2.73 17.23
CA GLU A 2 -1.90 4.05 16.85
C GLU A 2 -1.22 4.59 15.59
N ALA A 3 -2.00 5.20 14.70
CA ALA A 3 -1.54 5.88 13.50
C ALA A 3 -2.16 7.28 13.41
N ILE A 4 -1.35 8.24 12.99
CA ILE A 4 -1.79 9.58 12.61
C ILE A 4 -1.91 9.58 11.10
N CYS A 5 -3.06 10.02 10.60
CA CYS A 5 -3.40 10.01 9.19
C CYS A 5 -3.94 11.37 8.74
N MET A 6 -3.98 11.59 7.42
CA MET A 6 -4.76 12.64 6.78
C MET A 6 -5.84 11.98 5.93
N GLY A 7 -7.10 12.33 6.14
CA GLY A 7 -8.21 11.68 5.43
C GLY A 7 -9.50 12.46 5.51
N CYS A 8 -10.56 11.90 4.93
CA CYS A 8 -11.88 12.52 4.85
C CYS A 8 -12.88 11.72 5.69
N LYS A 9 -13.81 12.40 6.38
CA LYS A 9 -14.90 11.76 7.13
C LYS A 9 -16.17 11.54 6.31
N ASP A 10 -16.27 12.18 5.15
CA ASP A 10 -17.37 12.06 4.19
C ASP A 10 -16.89 12.42 2.77
N SER A 11 -17.82 12.37 1.81
CA SER A 11 -17.56 12.61 0.39
C SER A 11 -17.38 14.08 0.00
N SER A 12 -17.31 15.01 0.95
CA SER A 12 -16.98 16.42 0.66
C SER A 12 -15.53 16.60 0.20
N CYS A 13 -14.69 15.55 0.33
CA CYS A 13 -13.27 15.58 0.02
C CYS A 13 -12.50 16.62 0.86
N SER A 14 -12.99 16.92 2.07
CA SER A 14 -12.30 17.77 3.05
C SER A 14 -11.31 16.95 3.88
N PHE A 15 -10.03 17.05 3.55
CA PHE A 15 -8.96 16.35 4.28
C PHE A 15 -8.68 16.98 5.63
N GLU A 16 -8.62 16.14 6.67
CA GLU A 16 -8.31 16.53 8.03
C GLU A 16 -7.43 15.48 8.76
N PRO A 17 -6.71 15.87 9.82
CA PRO A 17 -5.97 14.93 10.64
C PRO A 17 -6.90 13.94 11.34
N LEU A 18 -6.59 12.65 11.22
CA LEU A 18 -7.30 11.55 11.87
C LEU A 18 -6.34 10.75 12.75
N ARG A 19 -6.88 10.20 13.84
CA ARG A 19 -6.18 9.20 14.66
C ARG A 19 -6.92 7.87 14.52
N LEU A 20 -6.23 6.88 13.97
CA LEU A 20 -6.80 5.57 13.72
C LEU A 20 -5.98 4.50 14.45
N LYS A 21 -6.66 3.44 14.87
CA LYS A 21 -5.98 2.22 15.31
C LYS A 21 -5.76 1.32 14.10
N ARG A 22 -4.50 1.02 13.80
CA ARG A 22 -4.12 -0.06 12.91
C ARG A 22 -3.96 -1.35 13.71
N ARG A 23 -4.11 -2.48 13.04
CA ARG A 23 -3.83 -3.80 13.60
C ARG A 23 -2.39 -3.94 14.09
N GLU A 24 -2.14 -4.96 14.90
CA GLU A 24 -0.78 -5.35 15.27
C GLU A 24 -0.07 -6.07 14.11
N LEU A 25 1.25 -6.21 14.25
CA LEU A 25 2.09 -6.88 13.26
C LEU A 25 1.95 -8.40 13.38
N ASN A 26 1.59 -9.07 12.30
CA ASN A 26 1.58 -10.54 12.24
C ASN A 26 2.93 -11.07 11.75
N ASP A 27 3.09 -12.40 11.83
CA ASP A 27 4.29 -13.12 11.42
C ASP A 27 4.79 -12.80 10.02
N LEU A 28 3.90 -12.45 9.10
CA LEU A 28 4.23 -12.24 7.69
C LEU A 28 4.30 -10.75 7.30
N ASP A 29 4.03 -9.84 8.24
CA ASP A 29 3.92 -8.42 7.95
C ASP A 29 5.24 -7.67 8.08
N VAL A 30 5.29 -6.55 7.37
CA VAL A 30 6.33 -5.53 7.49
C VAL A 30 5.69 -4.28 8.06
N LEU A 31 6.25 -3.78 9.18
CA LEU A 31 5.93 -2.48 9.72
C LEU A 31 6.80 -1.43 9.04
N ILE A 32 6.17 -0.41 8.49
CA ILE A 32 6.83 0.62 7.71
C ILE A 32 6.58 1.97 8.38
N GLU A 33 7.65 2.66 8.71
CA GLU A 33 7.60 4.08 9.05
C GLU A 33 7.51 4.85 7.73
N MET A 34 6.36 5.48 7.48
CA MET A 34 6.13 6.23 6.26
C MET A 34 6.91 7.54 6.30
N LYS A 35 7.62 7.83 5.21
CA LYS A 35 8.38 9.08 5.05
C LYS A 35 7.72 10.01 4.05
N TYR A 36 7.21 9.44 2.96
CA TYR A 36 6.57 10.18 1.88
C TYR A 36 5.38 9.40 1.30
N CYS A 37 4.40 10.14 0.79
CA CYS A 37 3.35 9.62 -0.07
C CYS A 37 3.15 10.59 -1.23
N GLY A 38 3.12 10.09 -2.45
CA GLY A 38 2.65 10.86 -3.60
C GLY A 38 1.14 11.14 -3.51
N VAL A 39 0.70 12.20 -4.21
CA VAL A 39 -0.70 12.56 -4.33
C VAL A 39 -1.13 12.31 -5.76
N CYS A 40 -2.07 11.39 -5.94
CA CYS A 40 -2.59 11.04 -7.25
C CYS A 40 -4.00 11.60 -7.43
N HIS A 41 -4.41 11.92 -8.66
CA HIS A 41 -5.77 12.36 -8.96
C HIS A 41 -6.84 11.32 -8.54
N SER A 42 -6.47 10.05 -8.56
CA SER A 42 -7.30 8.94 -8.08
C SER A 42 -7.62 9.02 -6.59
N ASP A 43 -6.75 9.62 -5.76
CA ASP A 43 -7.00 9.84 -4.34
C ASP A 43 -8.22 10.76 -4.15
N LEU A 44 -8.30 11.83 -4.96
CA LEU A 44 -9.40 12.81 -4.92
C LEU A 44 -10.72 12.20 -5.38
N HIS A 45 -10.72 11.43 -6.48
CA HIS A 45 -11.94 10.75 -6.93
C HIS A 45 -12.50 9.80 -5.87
N ILE A 46 -11.63 9.11 -5.14
CA ILE A 46 -12.05 8.15 -4.12
C ILE A 46 -12.53 8.89 -2.87
N ALA A 47 -11.78 9.90 -2.42
CA ALA A 47 -12.16 10.74 -1.29
C ALA A 47 -13.48 11.52 -1.51
N ALA A 48 -13.82 11.82 -2.76
CA ALA A 48 -15.08 12.45 -3.14
C ALA A 48 -16.21 11.45 -3.46
N GLY A 49 -15.96 10.14 -3.37
CA GLY A 49 -16.95 9.11 -3.69
C GLY A 49 -17.31 8.96 -5.17
N HIS A 50 -16.54 9.55 -6.08
CA HIS A 50 -16.81 9.54 -7.53
C HIS A 50 -16.72 8.15 -8.18
N MET A 51 -16.11 7.18 -7.49
CA MET A 51 -15.83 5.84 -8.02
C MET A 51 -16.85 4.78 -7.60
N GLU A 52 -18.00 5.17 -7.03
CA GLU A 52 -19.00 4.23 -6.50
C GLU A 52 -19.48 3.20 -7.54
N ASN A 53 -19.67 3.63 -8.79
CA ASN A 53 -20.11 2.75 -9.88
C ASN A 53 -19.05 1.72 -10.33
N VAL A 54 -17.79 1.90 -9.92
CA VAL A 54 -16.66 1.04 -10.34
C VAL A 54 -16.15 0.18 -9.19
N LEU A 55 -16.03 0.76 -7.99
CA LEU A 55 -15.41 0.13 -6.82
C LEU A 55 -16.42 -0.16 -5.69
N GLY A 56 -17.68 0.25 -5.88
CA GLY A 56 -18.68 0.28 -4.82
C GLY A 56 -18.52 1.50 -3.92
N LYS A 57 -19.46 1.65 -2.99
CA LYS A 57 -19.49 2.77 -2.05
C LYS A 57 -18.20 2.84 -1.24
N VAL A 58 -17.62 4.03 -1.15
CA VAL A 58 -16.44 4.30 -0.31
C VAL A 58 -16.88 4.39 1.15
N GLU A 59 -16.22 3.64 2.01
CA GLU A 59 -16.45 3.69 3.45
C GLU A 59 -15.61 4.79 4.11
N TYR A 60 -16.22 5.53 5.04
CA TYR A 60 -15.58 6.65 5.73
C TYR A 60 -15.36 6.39 7.24
N PRO A 61 -14.36 7.01 7.88
CA PRO A 61 -13.29 7.80 7.29
C PRO A 61 -12.45 7.06 6.26
N CYS A 62 -12.19 7.75 5.15
CA CYS A 62 -11.33 7.31 4.07
C CYS A 62 -9.96 7.96 4.25
N VAL A 63 -8.89 7.16 4.15
CA VAL A 63 -7.49 7.65 4.12
C VAL A 63 -6.90 7.20 2.79
N PRO A 64 -6.89 8.06 1.76
CA PRO A 64 -6.26 7.77 0.47
C PRO A 64 -4.73 7.66 0.56
N GLY A 65 -4.08 7.53 -0.59
CA GLY A 65 -2.62 7.43 -0.74
C GLY A 65 -2.18 6.01 -1.07
N HIS A 66 -1.59 5.85 -2.26
CA HIS A 66 -1.07 4.58 -2.76
C HIS A 66 0.29 4.68 -3.48
N GLU A 67 1.00 5.79 -3.27
CA GLU A 67 2.34 6.03 -3.83
C GLU A 67 3.31 6.20 -2.66
N LEU A 68 3.45 5.13 -1.87
CA LEU A 68 4.05 5.20 -0.54
C LEU A 68 5.54 4.90 -0.60
N ALA A 69 6.32 5.64 0.19
CA ALA A 69 7.73 5.38 0.41
C ALA A 69 8.09 5.54 1.90
N GLY A 70 8.81 4.56 2.44
CA GLY A 70 9.21 4.58 3.85
C GLY A 70 10.35 3.63 4.17
N VAL A 71 10.56 3.43 5.47
CA VAL A 71 11.63 2.60 6.02
C VAL A 71 11.05 1.49 6.87
N VAL A 72 11.55 0.27 6.70
CA VAL A 72 11.13 -0.88 7.51
C VAL A 72 11.53 -0.65 8.97
N LYS A 73 10.54 -0.59 9.85
CA LYS A 73 10.71 -0.39 11.29
C LYS A 73 10.73 -1.71 12.06
N GLN A 74 9.95 -2.68 11.62
CA GLN A 74 9.84 -4.01 12.23
C GLN A 74 9.38 -5.02 11.19
N ILE A 75 9.72 -6.29 11.38
CA ILE A 75 9.28 -7.40 10.53
C ILE A 75 8.65 -8.50 11.38
N GLY A 76 7.68 -9.20 10.81
CA GLY A 76 7.12 -10.41 11.39
C GLY A 76 8.10 -11.58 11.37
N SER A 77 7.87 -12.56 12.23
CA SER A 77 8.76 -13.71 12.46
C SER A 77 9.03 -14.60 11.23
N LYS A 78 8.15 -14.55 10.22
CA LYS A 78 8.21 -15.33 8.97
C LYS A 78 8.58 -14.48 7.75
N VAL A 79 8.89 -13.20 7.93
CA VAL A 79 9.37 -12.33 6.84
C VAL A 79 10.84 -12.65 6.54
N THR A 80 11.12 -12.97 5.28
CA THR A 80 12.49 -13.31 4.83
C THR A 80 13.05 -12.36 3.76
N LYS A 81 12.18 -11.54 3.13
CA LYS A 81 12.54 -10.70 1.98
C LYS A 81 13.07 -9.31 2.37
N PHE A 82 12.73 -8.83 3.55
CA PHE A 82 13.05 -7.47 4.01
C PHE A 82 13.75 -7.51 5.35
N SER A 83 14.59 -6.52 5.60
CA SER A 83 15.28 -6.29 6.87
C SER A 83 14.87 -4.94 7.46
N VAL A 84 14.97 -4.81 8.79
CA VAL A 84 14.82 -3.51 9.46
C VAL A 84 15.85 -2.53 8.90
N GLY A 85 15.40 -1.31 8.58
CA GLY A 85 16.20 -0.28 7.93
C GLY A 85 16.11 -0.25 6.40
N ASP A 86 15.48 -1.24 5.75
CA ASP A 86 15.30 -1.22 4.30
C ASP A 86 14.37 -0.07 3.87
N HIS A 87 14.72 0.58 2.75
CA HIS A 87 13.86 1.55 2.08
C HIS A 87 12.92 0.83 1.12
N ILE A 88 11.61 0.98 1.32
CA ILE A 88 10.60 0.25 0.57
C ILE A 88 9.45 1.15 0.12
N GLY A 89 8.78 0.73 -0.95
CA GLY A 89 7.56 1.36 -1.42
C GLY A 89 6.36 0.41 -1.42
N VAL A 90 5.17 0.98 -1.28
CA VAL A 90 3.89 0.28 -1.39
C VAL A 90 3.05 0.99 -2.45
N GLY A 91 2.63 0.24 -3.46
CA GLY A 91 1.85 0.76 -4.59
C GLY A 91 0.35 0.70 -4.36
N CYS A 92 -0.42 0.53 -5.44
CA CYS A 92 -1.89 0.53 -5.44
C CYS A 92 -2.57 -0.72 -4.87
N MET A 93 -1.82 -1.79 -4.55
CA MET A 93 -2.37 -3.09 -4.16
C MET A 93 -1.61 -3.66 -2.96
N VAL A 94 -2.36 -4.28 -2.04
CA VAL A 94 -1.84 -4.90 -0.81
C VAL A 94 -2.19 -6.38 -0.68
N ASP A 95 -3.08 -6.92 -1.51
CA ASP A 95 -3.36 -8.36 -1.54
C ASP A 95 -3.91 -8.84 -2.91
N SER A 96 -3.88 -10.15 -3.16
CA SER A 96 -4.51 -10.82 -4.30
C SER A 96 -4.79 -12.30 -3.98
N CYS A 97 -5.38 -13.12 -4.85
CA CYS A 97 -5.65 -14.52 -4.49
C CYS A 97 -4.42 -15.43 -4.44
N LEU A 98 -3.31 -15.04 -5.08
CA LEU A 98 -2.04 -15.77 -5.11
C LEU A 98 -2.07 -17.15 -5.79
N GLU A 99 -3.21 -17.60 -6.30
CA GLU A 99 -3.39 -18.95 -6.87
C GLU A 99 -3.91 -18.95 -8.32
N CYS A 100 -4.54 -17.88 -8.79
CA CYS A 100 -5.08 -17.85 -10.16
C CYS A 100 -3.96 -17.71 -11.20
N SER A 101 -4.26 -18.04 -12.47
CA SER A 101 -3.27 -17.96 -13.56
C SER A 101 -2.57 -16.60 -13.63
N LYS A 102 -3.32 -15.50 -13.47
CA LYS A 102 -2.75 -14.14 -13.43
C LYS A 102 -1.81 -13.92 -12.26
N CYS A 103 -2.16 -14.41 -11.07
CA CYS A 103 -1.26 -14.34 -9.93
C CYS A 103 0.00 -15.17 -10.15
N MET A 104 -0.12 -16.39 -10.70
CA MET A 104 1.02 -17.27 -10.96
C MET A 104 1.98 -16.66 -12.00
N GLU A 105 1.42 -16.02 -13.04
CA GLU A 105 2.13 -15.28 -14.09
C GLU A 105 2.76 -13.94 -13.59
N GLY A 106 2.52 -13.52 -12.34
CA GLY A 106 3.01 -12.23 -11.82
C GLY A 106 2.28 -11.02 -12.38
N GLN A 107 1.02 -11.22 -12.72
CA GLN A 107 0.07 -10.20 -13.16
C GLN A 107 -1.05 -10.07 -12.11
N GLU A 108 -0.68 -9.96 -10.83
CA GLU A 108 -1.64 -9.96 -9.72
C GLU A 108 -2.56 -8.74 -9.75
N GLN A 109 -2.14 -7.64 -10.39
CA GLN A 109 -2.99 -6.49 -10.70
C GLN A 109 -4.18 -6.83 -11.62
N LYS A 110 -4.13 -7.97 -12.33
CA LYS A 110 -5.24 -8.50 -13.14
C LYS A 110 -6.06 -9.56 -12.40
N CYS A 111 -5.78 -9.80 -11.12
CA CYS A 111 -6.56 -10.70 -10.30
C CYS A 111 -7.94 -10.08 -10.03
N SER A 112 -9.01 -10.83 -10.28
CA SER A 112 -10.38 -10.40 -9.92
C SER A 112 -10.60 -10.26 -8.41
N LYS A 113 -9.68 -10.81 -7.60
CA LYS A 113 -9.66 -10.72 -6.14
C LYS A 113 -8.47 -9.87 -5.63
N GLN A 114 -7.98 -8.93 -6.43
CA GLN A 114 -6.98 -7.97 -5.94
C GLN A 114 -7.59 -7.07 -4.85
N VAL A 115 -6.77 -6.65 -3.89
CA VAL A 115 -7.15 -5.72 -2.82
C VAL A 115 -6.31 -4.47 -2.93
N GLY A 116 -6.98 -3.33 -3.14
CA GLY A 116 -6.35 -2.02 -3.22
C GLY A 116 -5.77 -1.56 -1.88
N THR A 117 -4.77 -0.69 -1.91
CA THR A 117 -4.15 -0.10 -0.70
C THR A 117 -5.14 0.69 0.15
N TYR A 118 -6.14 1.30 -0.49
CA TYR A 118 -7.31 1.88 0.14
C TYR A 118 -8.57 1.55 -0.65
N ALA A 119 -9.73 1.65 0.00
CA ALA A 119 -11.05 1.34 -0.56
C ALA A 119 -11.17 -0.09 -1.14
N GLY A 120 -10.24 -0.99 -0.82
CA GLY A 120 -10.22 -2.37 -1.27
C GLY A 120 -10.92 -3.28 -0.27
N LYS A 121 -11.84 -4.13 -0.73
CA LYS A 121 -12.51 -5.09 0.15
C LYS A 121 -11.58 -6.25 0.50
N ASP A 122 -11.37 -6.48 1.80
CA ASP A 122 -10.54 -7.59 2.29
C ASP A 122 -11.35 -8.89 2.34
N TRP A 123 -11.37 -9.60 1.22
CA TRP A 123 -12.04 -10.91 1.14
C TRP A 123 -11.23 -12.03 1.81
N SER A 124 -9.91 -11.86 1.94
CA SER A 124 -8.99 -12.92 2.39
C SER A 124 -8.79 -12.91 3.90
N GLY A 125 -9.09 -11.77 4.53
CA GLY A 125 -8.77 -11.51 5.93
C GLY A 125 -7.28 -11.29 6.18
N ARG A 126 -6.43 -11.21 5.13
CA ARG A 126 -4.98 -10.99 5.29
C ARG A 126 -4.63 -9.52 5.39
N ALA A 127 -5.41 -8.63 4.77
CA ALA A 127 -5.24 -7.21 5.01
C ALA A 127 -5.66 -6.84 6.45
N GLN A 128 -6.52 -7.68 7.06
CA GLN A 128 -7.00 -7.59 8.43
C GLN A 128 -7.56 -6.20 8.72
N VAL A 129 -8.44 -5.75 7.84
CA VAL A 129 -9.16 -4.49 8.00
C VAL A 129 -10.04 -4.57 9.26
N PRO A 130 -9.80 -3.71 10.27
CA PRO A 130 -10.53 -3.78 11.53
C PRO A 130 -11.95 -3.24 11.34
N GLU A 131 -12.98 -4.01 11.71
CA GLU A 131 -14.43 -3.66 11.76
C GLU A 131 -15.04 -2.95 10.53
N ARG A 132 -14.27 -2.74 9.47
CA ARG A 132 -14.60 -1.97 8.28
C ARG A 132 -14.35 -2.84 7.08
N GLU A 133 -15.30 -2.83 6.15
CA GLU A 133 -15.27 -3.71 4.97
C GLU A 133 -14.12 -3.40 3.99
N GLN A 134 -13.33 -2.34 4.23
CA GLN A 134 -12.36 -1.81 3.27
C GLN A 134 -10.99 -1.45 3.89
N THR A 135 -9.95 -1.56 3.06
CA THR A 135 -8.60 -1.10 3.38
C THR A 135 -8.53 0.42 3.52
N ILE A 136 -7.64 0.86 4.40
CA ILE A 136 -7.44 2.27 4.74
C ILE A 136 -5.97 2.59 4.48
N GLY A 137 -5.74 3.45 3.48
CA GLY A 137 -4.48 3.67 2.79
C GLY A 137 -3.41 4.39 3.58
N GLY A 138 -2.79 5.36 2.91
CA GLY A 138 -1.37 5.61 3.01
C GLY A 138 -0.94 7.01 3.39
N TYR A 139 -1.83 8.00 3.41
CA TYR A 139 -1.55 9.29 4.06
C TYR A 139 -1.49 9.11 5.59
N THR A 140 -0.43 8.45 6.05
CA THR A 140 -0.28 7.93 7.39
C THR A 140 1.20 7.97 7.78
N ASN A 141 1.49 8.06 9.07
CA ASN A 141 2.88 7.98 9.57
C ASN A 141 3.38 6.53 9.71
N VAL A 142 2.48 5.54 9.74
CA VAL A 142 2.83 4.14 9.92
C VAL A 142 1.87 3.22 9.19
N MET A 143 2.41 2.19 8.55
CA MET A 143 1.63 1.16 7.86
C MET A 143 2.18 -0.22 8.19
N ALA A 144 1.29 -1.19 8.42
CA ALA A 144 1.64 -2.61 8.48
C ALA A 144 1.08 -3.28 7.22
N GLY A 145 1.93 -3.96 6.46
CA GLY A 145 1.56 -4.65 5.22
C GLY A 145 2.07 -6.08 5.21
N GLY A 146 1.20 -7.03 4.87
CA GLY A 146 1.52 -8.45 4.73
C GLY A 146 2.03 -8.80 3.35
N PRO A 147 2.58 -10.00 3.15
CA PRO A 147 3.02 -10.41 1.85
C PRO A 147 1.75 -10.75 1.06
N THR A 148 1.42 -9.88 0.11
CA THR A 148 1.16 -10.37 -1.24
C THR A 148 2.24 -11.42 -1.52
N GLY A 149 1.88 -12.68 -1.78
CA GLY A 149 2.84 -13.69 -2.22
C GLY A 149 3.81 -13.07 -3.23
N SER A 150 5.08 -13.01 -2.82
CA SER A 150 6.26 -12.59 -3.59
C SER A 150 6.32 -11.22 -4.30
N ARG A 151 5.23 -10.47 -4.60
CA ARG A 151 5.29 -9.46 -5.69
C ARG A 151 4.68 -8.05 -5.50
N GLY A 152 3.83 -7.78 -4.50
CA GLY A 152 3.15 -6.47 -4.33
C GLY A 152 3.94 -5.40 -3.55
N ILE A 153 4.66 -5.78 -2.49
CA ILE A 153 5.66 -4.90 -1.86
C ILE A 153 6.96 -5.05 -2.65
N LYS A 154 7.29 -4.01 -3.41
CA LYS A 154 8.54 -3.95 -4.18
C LYS A 154 9.57 -3.19 -3.36
N THR A 155 10.61 -3.89 -2.90
CA THR A 155 11.90 -3.23 -2.72
C THR A 155 12.34 -2.74 -4.10
N CYS A 156 12.86 -1.53 -4.17
CA CYS A 156 13.72 -1.18 -5.28
C CYS A 156 15.14 -1.55 -4.84
N PRO A 157 15.71 -2.70 -5.30
CA PRO A 157 16.98 -3.22 -4.78
C PRO A 157 18.18 -2.27 -4.99
N LYS A 158 18.01 -1.18 -5.75
CA LYS A 158 19.01 -0.14 -6.00
C LYS A 158 18.96 1.05 -5.02
N TRP A 159 18.09 1.08 -4.01
CA TRP A 159 18.07 2.15 -3.00
C TRP A 159 19.00 1.91 -1.80
N ARG A 160 19.94 0.95 -1.88
CA ARG A 160 21.23 1.15 -1.22
C ARG A 160 21.91 2.28 -1.98
N PHE A 161 21.90 3.49 -1.44
CA PHE A 161 22.73 4.58 -1.94
C PHE A 161 24.16 4.41 -1.41
N PRO A 162 25.13 3.85 -2.17
CA PRO A 162 26.49 4.31 -1.99
C PRO A 162 26.50 5.74 -2.54
N TYR A 163 26.55 6.73 -1.65
CA TYR A 163 26.92 8.08 -2.05
C TYR A 163 28.24 7.98 -2.83
N SER A 164 28.23 8.25 -4.15
CA SER A 164 29.38 8.89 -4.81
C SER A 164 29.23 9.25 -6.29
N HIS A 165 28.51 8.55 -7.18
CA HIS A 165 28.59 8.91 -8.62
C HIS A 165 27.27 8.76 -9.41
N TRP A 166 26.84 9.87 -10.03
CA TRP A 166 25.67 10.00 -10.89
C TRP A 166 25.98 9.55 -12.33
N GLU A 167 25.98 8.24 -12.58
CA GLU A 167 25.89 7.72 -13.95
C GLU A 167 24.70 6.76 -14.05
N LEU A 168 23.79 7.05 -14.97
CA LEU A 168 22.58 6.25 -15.25
C LEU A 168 22.94 5.10 -16.19
N PRO A 169 22.85 3.82 -15.77
CA PRO A 169 22.98 2.70 -16.69
C PRO A 169 21.67 2.48 -17.45
N SER A 170 21.79 2.10 -18.72
CA SER A 170 20.69 1.73 -19.61
C SER A 170 19.77 0.64 -19.04
N TYR A 171 18.47 0.89 -19.11
CA TYR A 171 17.41 0.03 -18.55
C TYR A 171 17.01 -1.12 -19.49
N PRO A 172 16.85 -2.37 -19.00
CA PRO A 172 16.01 -3.37 -19.65
C PRO A 172 14.53 -3.16 -19.29
N GLN A 173 13.66 -3.28 -20.31
CA GLN A 173 12.27 -2.82 -20.37
C GLN A 173 11.22 -3.57 -19.51
N ASN A 174 11.49 -3.95 -18.26
CA ASN A 174 10.52 -4.69 -17.43
C ASN A 174 10.17 -4.02 -16.08
N SER A 175 10.21 -2.69 -16.01
CA SER A 175 9.83 -1.91 -14.82
C SER A 175 8.48 -1.20 -15.04
N TRP A 176 7.42 -1.71 -14.42
CA TRP A 176 6.13 -1.02 -14.36
C TRP A 176 6.14 0.04 -13.26
N PHE A 177 6.41 1.27 -13.70
CA PHE A 177 5.97 2.62 -13.28
C PHE A 177 5.91 3.02 -11.80
N ILE A 178 6.76 4.01 -11.47
CA ILE A 178 6.35 5.26 -10.83
C ILE A 178 5.86 6.15 -12.00
N ASN A 179 4.68 6.74 -11.91
CA ASN A 179 4.33 7.90 -12.72
C ASN A 179 3.44 8.80 -11.88
N VAL A 180 3.89 10.05 -11.75
CA VAL A 180 3.17 11.24 -11.28
C VAL A 180 1.97 11.51 -12.19
#